data_AF-A0A5E4CNU5-F1
#
_entry.id   AF-A0A5E4CNU5-F1
#
_cell.length_a   1.000
_cell.length_b   1.000
_cell.length_c   1.000
_cell.angle_alpha   90.00
_cell.angle_beta   90.00
_cell.angle_gamma   90.00
#
_symmetry.space_group_name_H-M   'P 1'
#
loop_
_entity.id
_entity.type
_entity.pdbx_description
1 polymer ?
#
loop_
_entity_poly.entity_id
_entity_poly.type
_entity_poly.pdbx_seq_one_letter_code
_entity_poly.pdbx_strand_id
1 'polypeptide(L)'
;MAQATFLDYPNWNVSKQDDWVSVFRELNSEIPCTPLNTLFMHLFVAVDEFSTGCCKEIIRNVFKAVPELHFIFLTVPSYMSLGSTLVTVFHQVGTIPNLTYDEDFTVQICLRHNHYPQLHVRKA
;
A
#
# COMPACT_ATOMS: atom_id res chain seq x y z
N MET A 1 8.68 -17.58 -9.67
CA MET A 1 8.60 -17.45 -8.20
C MET A 1 8.45 -15.97 -7.88
N ALA A 2 7.56 -15.60 -6.97
CA ALA A 2 7.36 -14.21 -6.57
C ALA A 2 7.18 -14.12 -5.06
N GLN A 3 7.64 -13.03 -4.47
CA GLN A 3 7.60 -12.79 -3.03
C GLN A 3 7.23 -11.33 -2.77
N ALA A 4 6.43 -11.10 -1.73
CA ALA A 4 6.25 -9.78 -1.16
C ALA A 4 6.31 -9.82 0.37
N THR A 5 6.74 -8.72 0.98
CA THR A 5 6.79 -8.56 2.43
C THR A 5 5.84 -7.43 2.84
N PHE A 6 5.03 -7.68 3.87
CA PHE A 6 4.07 -6.74 4.44
C PHE A 6 4.39 -6.49 5.92
N LEU A 7 4.16 -5.27 6.38
CA LEU A 7 4.45 -4.80 7.73
C LEU A 7 3.31 -3.93 8.27
N ASP A 8 3.26 -3.75 9.58
CA ASP A 8 2.21 -2.99 10.27
C ASP A 8 2.48 -1.48 10.33
N TYR A 9 3.65 -1.03 9.88
CA TYR A 9 4.06 0.38 9.88
C TYR A 9 5.01 0.71 8.71
N PRO A 10 5.22 2.00 8.36
CA PRO A 10 6.10 2.40 7.26
C PRO A 10 7.59 2.18 7.57
N ASN A 11 8.36 1.67 6.59
CA ASN A 11 9.78 1.30 6.77
C ASN A 11 10.81 2.41 6.52
N TRP A 12 10.41 3.54 5.94
CA TRP A 12 11.35 4.52 5.42
C TRP A 12 11.64 5.70 6.36
N ASN A 13 11.41 5.58 7.67
CA ASN A 13 11.51 6.72 8.61
C ASN A 13 10.71 7.97 8.16
N VAL A 14 9.62 7.76 7.41
CA VAL A 14 8.68 8.83 7.03
C VAL A 14 7.72 9.17 8.17
N SER A 15 7.63 8.29 9.17
CA SER A 15 6.88 8.48 10.39
C SER A 15 7.43 7.56 11.48
N LYS A 16 7.14 7.88 12.74
CA LYS A 16 7.25 6.93 13.86
C LYS A 16 6.14 5.88 13.79
N GLN A 17 6.39 4.72 14.39
CA GLN A 17 5.44 3.59 14.41
C GLN A 17 4.13 3.91 15.15
N ASP A 18 4.16 4.81 16.13
CA ASP A 18 3.00 5.22 16.92
C ASP A 18 2.22 6.41 16.33
N ASP A 19 2.77 7.10 15.32
CA ASP A 19 2.21 8.35 14.79
C ASP A 19 1.87 8.32 13.29
N TRP A 20 2.16 7.21 12.60
CA TRP A 20 1.97 7.15 11.13
C TRP A 20 0.54 7.39 10.68
N VAL A 21 -0.45 7.09 11.52
CA VAL A 21 -1.87 7.32 11.19
C VAL A 21 -2.14 8.82 11.01
N SER A 22 -1.57 9.67 11.86
CA SER A 22 -1.72 11.13 11.77
C SER A 22 -1.12 11.62 10.46
N VAL A 23 0.14 11.24 10.20
CA VAL A 23 0.90 11.64 9.01
C VAL A 23 0.18 11.23 7.71
N PHE A 24 -0.33 9.99 7.64
CA PHE A 24 -0.99 9.50 6.42
C PHE A 24 -2.40 10.09 6.25
N ARG A 25 -3.08 10.51 7.32
CA ARG A 25 -4.35 11.24 7.24
C ARG A 25 -4.17 12.68 6.82
N GLU A 26 -3.07 13.33 7.21
CA GLU A 26 -2.73 14.65 6.70
C GLU A 26 -2.49 14.62 5.19
N LEU A 27 -1.93 13.53 4.67
CA LEU A 27 -1.76 13.34 3.23
C LEU A 27 -3.09 13.21 2.50
N ASN A 28 -4.02 12.41 3.05
CA ASN A 28 -5.37 12.31 2.52
C ASN A 28 -6.38 11.93 3.61
N SER A 29 -7.15 12.92 4.06
CA SER A 29 -8.13 12.76 5.14
C SER A 29 -9.34 11.91 4.76
N GLU A 30 -9.57 11.66 3.46
CA GLU A 30 -10.65 10.82 2.97
C GLU A 30 -10.34 9.32 3.11
N ILE A 31 -9.09 8.96 3.43
CA ILE A 31 -8.67 7.57 3.60
C ILE A 31 -8.72 7.22 5.10
N PRO A 32 -9.74 6.48 5.58
CA PRO A 32 -9.90 6.15 7.00
C PRO A 32 -8.97 5.01 7.42
N CYS A 33 -7.67 5.20 7.24
CA CYS A 33 -6.65 4.25 7.66
C CYS A 33 -6.56 4.17 9.19
N THR A 34 -6.28 2.96 9.67
CA THR A 34 -6.11 2.57 11.07
C THR A 34 -5.12 1.40 11.15
N PRO A 35 -4.51 1.14 12.32
CA PRO A 35 -3.63 -0.02 12.49
C PRO A 35 -4.28 -1.37 12.22
N LEU A 36 -5.61 -1.49 12.32
CA LEU A 36 -6.32 -2.75 12.11
C LEU A 36 -6.68 -3.04 10.65
N ASN A 37 -6.73 -2.00 9.81
CA ASN A 37 -7.21 -2.12 8.43
C ASN A 37 -6.15 -1.76 7.38
N THR A 38 -4.88 -1.65 7.79
CA THR A 38 -3.79 -1.14 6.95
C THR A 38 -2.54 -2.02 7.09
N LEU A 39 -1.90 -2.32 5.96
CA LEU A 39 -0.56 -2.90 5.90
C LEU A 39 0.34 -2.09 4.95
N PHE A 40 1.65 -2.24 5.10
CA PHE A 40 2.67 -1.60 4.28
C PHE A 40 3.44 -2.66 3.49
N MET A 41 3.36 -2.62 2.17
CA MET A 41 4.22 -3.43 1.31
C MET A 41 5.62 -2.82 1.29
N HIS A 42 6.62 -3.63 1.62
CA HIS A 42 8.02 -3.18 1.67
C HIS A 42 8.87 -3.70 0.51
N LEU A 43 8.64 -4.95 0.12
CA LEU A 43 9.41 -5.62 -0.93
C LEU A 43 8.46 -6.35 -1.85
N PHE A 44 8.72 -6.29 -3.16
CA PHE A 44 8.11 -7.16 -4.15
C PHE A 44 9.18 -7.59 -5.15
N VAL A 45 9.36 -8.91 -5.30
CA VAL A 45 10.31 -9.50 -6.25
C VAL A 45 9.60 -10.57 -7.04
N ALA A 46 9.74 -10.55 -8.35
CA ALA A 46 9.18 -11.54 -9.25
C ALA A 46 10.02 -11.64 -10.53
N VAL A 47 9.83 -12.73 -11.27
CA VAL A 47 10.34 -12.84 -12.65
C VAL A 47 9.49 -11.94 -13.55
N ASP A 48 10.15 -11.07 -14.33
CA ASP A 48 9.52 -10.00 -15.11
C ASP A 48 8.31 -10.47 -15.94
N GLU A 49 8.46 -11.60 -16.64
CA GLU A 49 7.41 -12.19 -17.50
C GLU A 49 6.08 -12.45 -16.77
N PHE A 50 6.13 -12.73 -15.46
CA PHE A 50 4.96 -13.09 -14.65
C PHE A 50 4.66 -12.09 -13.53
N SER A 51 5.48 -11.04 -13.39
CA SER A 51 5.45 -10.06 -12.31
C SER A 51 4.05 -9.49 -12.06
N THR A 52 3.37 -9.02 -13.09
CA THR A 52 2.02 -8.44 -12.99
C THR A 52 0.97 -9.42 -12.48
N GLY A 53 0.98 -10.66 -12.99
CA GLY A 53 0.07 -11.70 -12.53
C GLY A 53 0.33 -12.07 -11.07
N CYS A 54 1.60 -12.26 -10.72
CA CYS A 54 2.01 -12.57 -9.35
C CYS A 54 1.64 -11.46 -8.36
N CYS A 55 1.87 -10.19 -8.72
CA CYS A 55 1.52 -9.05 -7.86
C CYS A 55 0.02 -9.02 -7.55
N LYS A 56 -0.82 -9.15 -8.59
CA LYS A 56 -2.28 -9.17 -8.44
C LYS A 56 -2.74 -10.33 -7.57
N GLU A 57 -2.15 -11.51 -7.72
CA GLU A 57 -2.50 -12.69 -6.93
C GLU A 57 -2.08 -12.56 -5.46
N ILE A 58 -0.88 -12.03 -5.20
CA ILE A 58 -0.42 -11.74 -3.84
C ILE A 58 -1.36 -10.74 -3.16
N ILE A 59 -1.61 -9.58 -3.78
CA ILE A 59 -2.50 -8.55 -3.23
C ILE A 59 -3.89 -9.13 -2.96
N ARG A 60 -4.44 -9.89 -3.91
CA ARG A 60 -5.75 -10.54 -3.75
C ARG A 60 -5.76 -11.51 -2.57
N ASN A 61 -4.72 -12.31 -2.40
CA ASN A 61 -4.67 -13.29 -1.32
C ASN A 61 -4.47 -12.65 0.05
N VAL A 62 -3.70 -11.56 0.16
CA VAL A 62 -3.58 -10.81 1.41
C VAL A 62 -4.94 -10.22 1.83
N PHE A 63 -5.65 -9.57 0.89
CA PHE A 63 -7.00 -9.08 1.18
C PHE A 63 -7.98 -10.21 1.52
N LYS A 64 -7.89 -11.37 0.88
CA LYS A 64 -8.74 -12.52 1.25
C LYS A 64 -8.41 -13.06 2.65
N ALA A 65 -7.13 -13.13 3.01
CA ALA A 65 -6.68 -13.70 4.27
C ALA A 65 -7.03 -12.82 5.48
N VAL A 66 -7.04 -11.49 5.30
CA VAL A 66 -7.38 -10.52 6.35
C VAL A 66 -8.61 -9.72 5.93
N PRO A 67 -9.82 -10.11 6.37
CA PRO A 67 -11.08 -9.44 6.00
C PRO A 67 -11.10 -7.95 6.35
N GLU A 68 -10.53 -7.58 7.49
CA GLU A 68 -10.46 -6.22 8.02
C GLU A 68 -9.48 -5.33 7.26
N LEU A 69 -8.57 -5.92 6.47
CA LEU A 69 -7.60 -5.18 5.68
C LEU A 69 -8.27 -4.47 4.51
N HIS A 70 -8.21 -3.14 4.51
CA HIS A 70 -8.81 -2.29 3.49
C HIS A 70 -7.76 -1.58 2.63
N PHE A 71 -6.60 -1.29 3.21
CA PHE A 71 -5.56 -0.48 2.60
C PHE A 71 -4.22 -1.20 2.63
N ILE A 72 -3.52 -1.21 1.50
CA ILE A 72 -2.11 -1.56 1.45
C ILE A 72 -1.37 -0.33 0.94
N PHE A 73 -0.48 0.23 1.73
CA PHE A 73 0.40 1.32 1.31
C PHE A 73 1.72 0.79 0.78
N LEU A 74 2.30 1.55 -0.14
CA LEU A 74 3.65 1.39 -0.61
C LEU A 74 4.32 2.76 -0.61
N THR A 75 5.47 2.86 0.03
CA THR A 75 6.26 4.09 0.11
C THR A 75 7.56 3.86 -0.65
N VAL A 76 7.86 4.72 -1.60
CA VAL A 76 9.06 4.65 -2.45
C VAL A 76 9.73 6.02 -2.52
N PRO A 77 11.07 6.11 -2.65
CA PRO A 77 11.73 7.38 -2.89
C PRO A 77 11.14 8.09 -4.11
N SER A 78 10.88 9.39 -4.05
CA SER A 78 10.18 10.12 -5.12
C SER A 78 10.95 10.19 -6.44
N TYR A 79 12.28 10.01 -6.42
CA TYR A 79 13.08 9.91 -7.64
C TYR A 79 12.96 8.55 -8.33
N MET A 80 12.40 7.53 -7.65
CA MET A 80 12.23 6.18 -8.18
C MET A 80 10.84 6.04 -8.81
N SER A 81 10.80 5.59 -10.07
CA SER A 81 9.54 5.19 -10.71
C SER A 81 9.10 3.81 -10.22
N LEU A 82 7.81 3.65 -9.95
CA LEU A 82 7.24 2.32 -9.77
C LEU A 82 7.40 1.51 -11.06
N GLY A 83 7.85 0.26 -10.94
CA GLY A 83 7.88 -0.67 -12.07
C GLY A 83 6.47 -0.83 -12.67
N SER A 84 6.41 -1.13 -13.97
CA SER A 84 5.16 -1.25 -14.75
C SER A 84 4.12 -2.14 -14.08
N THR A 85 4.54 -3.18 -13.37
CA THR A 85 3.70 -4.03 -12.54
C THR A 85 2.96 -3.28 -11.44
N LEU A 86 3.69 -2.55 -10.58
CA LEU A 86 3.14 -1.93 -9.38
C LEU A 86 2.23 -0.75 -9.72
N VAL A 87 2.54 -0.03 -10.80
CA VAL A 87 1.69 1.06 -11.34
C VAL A 87 0.28 0.57 -11.70
N THR A 88 0.11 -0.72 -12.03
CA THR A 88 -1.22 -1.26 -12.38
C THR A 88 -2.12 -1.57 -11.18
N VAL A 89 -1.59 -1.60 -9.96
CA VAL A 89 -2.32 -1.98 -8.75
C VAL A 89 -2.30 -0.93 -7.65
N PHE A 90 -1.36 0.03 -7.72
CA PHE A 90 -1.25 1.14 -6.79
C PHE A 90 -1.62 2.47 -7.47
N HIS A 91 -2.19 3.37 -6.68
CA HIS A 91 -2.46 4.75 -7.06
C HIS A 91 -1.72 5.71 -6.13
N GLN A 92 -1.21 6.80 -6.67
CA GLN A 92 -0.48 7.79 -5.89
C GLN A 92 -1.44 8.60 -5.02
N VAL A 93 -1.09 8.77 -3.74
CA VAL A 93 -1.84 9.58 -2.78
C VAL A 93 -1.17 10.94 -2.58
N GLY A 94 0.16 10.97 -2.54
CA GLY A 94 0.93 12.19 -2.40
C GLY A 94 2.39 11.92 -2.03
N THR A 95 3.06 12.92 -1.48
CA THR A 95 4.49 12.87 -1.09
C THR A 95 4.68 13.26 0.36
N ILE A 96 5.63 12.63 1.04
CA ILE A 96 5.97 12.88 2.46
C ILE A 96 7.49 12.99 2.57
N PRO A 97 8.03 13.98 3.31
CA PRO A 97 9.46 14.10 3.54
C PRO A 97 9.98 13.00 4.47
N ASN A 98 11.22 12.57 4.27
CA ASN A 98 11.90 11.69 5.20
C ASN A 98 12.27 12.44 6.49
N LEU A 99 12.15 11.79 7.66
CA LEU A 99 12.50 12.42 8.94
C LEU A 99 14.02 12.53 9.19
N THR A 100 14.82 11.74 8.47
CA THR A 100 16.27 11.61 8.68
C THR A 100 17.09 12.24 7.56
N TYR A 101 16.59 12.21 6.33
CA TYR A 101 17.30 12.68 5.13
C TYR A 101 16.49 13.75 4.39
N ASP A 102 17.16 14.59 3.61
CA ASP A 102 16.51 15.58 2.73
C ASP A 102 16.05 14.91 1.43
N GLU A 103 15.18 13.91 1.57
CA GLU A 103 14.61 13.15 0.47
C GLU A 103 13.10 12.98 0.66
N ASP A 104 12.35 13.24 -0.42
CA ASP A 104 10.91 13.00 -0.44
C ASP A 104 10.59 11.57 -0.83
N PHE A 105 9.53 11.05 -0.25
CA PHE A 105 8.97 9.74 -0.56
C PHE A 105 7.57 9.88 -1.11
N THR A 106 7.29 9.16 -2.19
CA THR A 106 5.95 9.05 -2.74
C THR A 106 5.19 7.94 -2.03
N VAL A 107 3.98 8.26 -1.60
CA VAL A 107 3.04 7.33 -0.98
C VAL A 107 2.00 6.89 -1.99
N GLN A 108 1.87 5.57 -2.10
CA GLN A 108 1.04 4.88 -3.05
C GLN A 108 0.08 3.97 -2.27
N ILE A 109 -1.16 3.83 -2.74
CA ILE A 109 -2.19 3.04 -2.09
C ILE A 109 -2.83 2.02 -3.03
N CYS A 110 -3.05 0.82 -2.50
CA CYS A 110 -3.84 -0.23 -3.10
C CYS A 110 -5.09 -0.46 -2.24
N LEU A 111 -6.26 -0.40 -2.87
CA LEU A 111 -7.56 -0.41 -2.19
C LEU A 111 -8.21 -1.77 -2.35
N ARG A 112 -8.69 -2.34 -1.23
CA ARG A 112 -9.38 -3.65 -1.24
C ARG A 112 -10.46 -3.75 -2.32
N HIS A 113 -11.30 -2.72 -2.45
CA HIS A 113 -12.44 -2.76 -3.36
C HIS A 113 -12.07 -2.95 -4.84
N ASN A 114 -10.86 -2.58 -5.24
CA ASN A 114 -10.35 -2.80 -6.60
C ASN A 114 -10.02 -4.27 -6.88
N HIS A 115 -9.81 -5.07 -5.83
CA HIS A 115 -9.40 -6.48 -5.92
C HIS A 115 -10.47 -7.45 -5.39
N TYR A 116 -11.33 -6.96 -4.49
CA TYR A 116 -12.36 -7.72 -3.81
C TYR A 116 -13.54 -6.79 -3.47
N PRO A 117 -14.39 -6.43 -4.46
CA PRO A 117 -15.54 -5.57 -4.22
C PRO A 117 -16.51 -6.27 -3.27
N GLN A 118 -16.90 -5.58 -2.20
CA GLN A 118 -17.96 -6.07 -1.31
C GLN A 118 -19.31 -5.91 -2.02
N LEU A 119 -20.02 -7.02 -2.17
CA LEU A 119 -21.42 -7.03 -2.61
C LEU A 119 -22.25 -6.29 -1.55
N HIS A 120 -22.66 -5.07 -1.86
CA HIS A 120 -23.63 -4.35 -1.05
C HIS A 120 -24.99 -5.02 -1.26
N VAL A 121 -25.42 -5.84 -0.30
CA VAL A 121 -26.82 -6.29 -0.26
C VAL A 121 -27.66 -5.05 0.03
N ARG A 122 -28.40 -4.56 -0.97
CA ARG A 122 -29.39 -3.50 -0.77
C ARG A 122 -30.41 -4.04 0.23
N LYS A 123 -30.72 -3.28 1.29
CA LYS A 123 -31.90 -3.57 2.11
C LYS A 123 -33.12 -3.48 1.19
N ALA A 124 -33.88 -4.57 1.12
CA ALA A 124 -35.15 -4.66 0.42
C ALA A 124 -36.21 -3.78 1.13
#